data_AF-A0A5C6DVX0-F1
#
_entry.id   AF-A0A5C6DVX0-F1
#
_cell.length_a   1.000
_cell.length_b   1.000
_cell.length_c   1.000
_cell.angle_alpha   90.00
_cell.angle_beta   90.00
_cell.angle_gamma   90.00
#
_symmetry.space_group_name_H-M   'P 1'
#
loop_
_entity.id
_entity.type
_entity.pdbx_description
1 polymer ?
#
loop_
_entity_poly.entity_id
_entity_poly.type
_entity_poly.pdbx_seq_one_letter_code
_entity_poly.pdbx_strand_id
1 'polypeptide(L)'
;MRSKIDPMKDLAKTLRKKRELLLNWFRAGGTLSSGVVEGFNNKLKLITRKSYGFRTQEAYETALYHNLAALPEPKFTHRFF
;
A
#
# COMPACT_ATOMS: atom_id res chain seq x y z
N MET A 1 17.47 24.91 9.74
CA MET A 1 16.86 24.73 8.40
C MET A 1 16.47 26.09 7.87
N ARG A 2 16.71 26.39 6.58
CA ARG A 2 16.53 27.76 6.03
C ARG A 2 15.08 28.13 5.73
N SER A 3 14.24 27.17 5.32
CA SER A 3 12.81 27.42 5.10
C SER A 3 12.12 27.77 6.42
N LYS A 4 11.19 28.73 6.39
CA LYS A 4 10.32 29.08 7.52
C LYS A 4 9.03 28.24 7.58
N ILE A 5 8.69 27.52 6.51
CA ILE A 5 7.48 26.69 6.39
C ILE A 5 7.69 25.37 7.13
N ASP A 6 6.89 25.09 8.15
CA ASP A 6 7.08 23.90 9.00
C ASP A 6 6.92 22.56 8.26
N PRO A 7 5.91 22.36 7.38
CA PRO A 7 5.84 21.17 6.53
C PRO A 7 7.11 20.91 5.71
N MET A 8 7.75 21.96 5.20
CA MET A 8 9.01 21.85 4.44
C MET A 8 10.18 21.48 5.34
N LYS A 9 10.16 21.96 6.60
CA LYS A 9 11.17 21.56 7.59
C LYS A 9 11.04 20.07 7.90
N ASP A 10 9.84 19.56 8.08
CA ASP A 10 9.65 18.15 8.44
C ASP A 10 9.94 17.20 7.27
N LEU A 11 9.60 17.60 6.04
CA LEU A 11 9.99 16.87 4.84
C LEU A 11 11.52 16.75 4.75
N ALA A 12 12.25 17.86 4.87
CA ALA A 12 13.71 17.79 4.74
C ALA A 12 14.39 17.08 5.93
N LYS A 13 13.84 17.11 7.14
CA LYS A 13 14.29 16.23 8.24
C LYS A 13 14.09 14.76 7.88
N THR A 14 12.93 14.40 7.32
CA THR A 14 12.60 13.04 6.92
C THR A 14 13.56 12.52 5.84
N LEU A 15 13.80 13.32 4.80
CA LEU A 15 14.75 12.99 3.73
C LEU A 15 16.17 12.79 4.28
N ARG A 16 16.63 13.67 5.18
CA ARG A 16 17.95 13.53 5.83
C ARG A 16 18.04 12.25 6.67
N LYS A 17 17.01 11.93 7.45
CA LYS A 17 16.94 10.70 8.25
C LYS A 17 16.94 9.43 7.39
N LYS A 18 16.35 9.50 6.20
CA LYS A 18 16.22 8.36 5.26
C LYS A 18 17.26 8.36 4.14
N ARG A 19 18.30 9.20 4.23
CA ARG A 19 19.31 9.43 3.18
C ARG A 19 19.91 8.13 2.63
N GLU A 20 20.36 7.23 3.50
CA GLU A 20 20.99 5.96 3.06
C GLU A 20 20.07 5.11 2.19
N LEU A 21 18.78 5.00 2.57
CA LEU A 21 17.79 4.26 1.79
C LEU A 21 17.50 4.93 0.44
N LEU A 22 17.44 6.26 0.40
CA LEU A 22 17.25 7.00 -0.84
C LEU A 22 18.44 6.81 -1.80
N LEU A 23 19.67 6.77 -1.28
CA LEU A 23 20.87 6.53 -2.10
C LEU A 23 20.88 5.14 -2.74
N ASN A 24 20.25 4.14 -2.10
CA ASN A 24 20.17 2.78 -2.68
C ASN A 24 19.42 2.75 -4.01
N TRP A 25 18.41 3.60 -4.20
CA TRP A 25 17.71 3.72 -5.49
C TRP A 25 18.64 4.14 -6.62
N PHE A 26 19.46 5.18 -6.37
CA PHE A 26 20.43 5.66 -7.34
C PHE A 26 21.54 4.63 -7.59
N ARG A 27 22.03 3.97 -6.54
CA ARG A 27 23.01 2.88 -6.65
C ARG A 27 22.47 1.69 -7.47
N ALA A 28 21.19 1.37 -7.32
CA ALA A 28 20.51 0.33 -8.09
C ALA A 28 20.21 0.74 -9.53
N GLY A 29 20.41 2.00 -9.91
CA GLY A 29 20.21 2.48 -11.29
C GLY A 29 18.76 2.43 -11.77
N GLY A 30 17.78 2.51 -10.87
CA GLY A 30 16.35 2.45 -11.24
C GLY A 30 15.87 1.09 -11.73
N THR A 31 16.63 0.02 -11.46
CA THR A 31 16.27 -1.36 -11.82
C THR A 31 15.11 -1.92 -10.99
N LEU A 32 14.85 -1.36 -9.82
CA LEU A 32 13.72 -1.71 -8.97
C LEU A 32 12.49 -0.93 -9.43
N SER A 33 11.35 -1.58 -9.60
CA SER A 33 10.08 -0.90 -9.88
C SER A 33 9.22 -0.81 -8.62
N SER A 34 8.67 0.37 -8.35
CA SER A 34 7.66 0.55 -7.30
C SER A 34 6.28 0.04 -7.71
N GLY A 35 6.05 -0.24 -8.99
CA GLY A 35 4.73 -0.56 -9.54
C GLY A 35 4.09 -1.82 -8.92
N VAL A 36 4.89 -2.84 -8.60
CA VAL A 36 4.39 -4.04 -7.92
C VAL A 36 3.85 -3.69 -6.53
N VAL A 37 4.64 -2.95 -5.73
CA VAL A 37 4.25 -2.54 -4.38
C VAL A 37 3.04 -1.60 -4.40
N GLU A 38 2.99 -0.67 -5.36
CA GLU A 38 1.85 0.22 -5.55
C GLU A 38 0.58 -0.55 -5.94
N GLY A 39 0.70 -1.53 -6.85
CA GLY A 39 -0.39 -2.42 -7.24
C GLY A 39 -0.94 -3.19 -6.04
N PHE A 40 -0.05 -3.74 -5.19
CA PHE A 40 -0.44 -4.40 -3.95
C PHE A 40 -1.16 -3.46 -2.98
N ASN A 41 -0.64 -2.24 -2.78
CA ASN A 41 -1.27 -1.25 -1.91
C ASN A 41 -2.67 -0.85 -2.40
N ASN A 42 -2.85 -0.69 -3.71
CA ASN A 42 -4.16 -0.39 -4.31
C ASN A 42 -5.16 -1.54 -4.11
N LYS A 43 -4.72 -2.80 -4.33
CA LYS A 43 -5.56 -3.97 -4.12
C LYS A 43 -5.96 -4.13 -2.66
N LEU A 44 -5.02 -3.95 -1.73
CA LEU A 44 -5.29 -3.98 -0.28
C LEU A 44 -6.31 -2.90 0.12
N LYS A 45 -6.13 -1.66 -0.35
CA LYS A 45 -7.06 -0.56 -0.08
C LYS A 45 -8.49 -0.87 -0.55
N LEU A 46 -8.63 -1.49 -1.73
CA LEU A 46 -9.93 -1.89 -2.26
C LEU A 46 -10.57 -2.99 -1.41
N ILE A 47 -9.80 -4.02 -1.01
CA ILE A 47 -10.30 -5.12 -0.18
C ILE A 47 -10.78 -4.59 1.17
N THR A 48 -9.95 -3.79 1.85
CA THR A 48 -10.31 -3.19 3.14
C THR A 48 -11.60 -2.36 3.04
N ARG A 49 -11.79 -1.61 1.94
CA ARG A 49 -13.02 -0.85 1.71
C ARG A 49 -14.23 -1.75 1.48
N LYS A 50 -14.09 -2.87 0.76
CA LYS A 50 -15.17 -3.85 0.53
C LYS A 50 -15.54 -4.61 1.81
N SER A 51 -14.56 -4.86 2.69
CA SER A 51 -14.75 -5.50 3.99
C SER A 51 -15.35 -4.56 5.05
N TYR A 52 -15.73 -3.34 4.68
CA TYR A 52 -16.38 -2.41 5.60
C TYR A 52 -17.65 -3.04 6.20
N GLY A 53 -17.70 -3.11 7.52
CA GLY A 53 -18.79 -3.77 8.27
C GLY A 53 -18.41 -5.12 8.88
N PHE A 54 -17.23 -5.67 8.56
CA PHE A 54 -16.69 -6.80 9.31
C PHE A 54 -16.35 -6.39 10.74
N ARG A 55 -16.74 -7.23 11.70
CA ARG A 55 -16.68 -6.92 13.14
C ARG A 55 -15.42 -7.42 13.83
N THR A 56 -14.62 -8.23 13.16
CA THR A 56 -13.42 -8.86 13.73
C THR A 56 -12.23 -8.74 12.78
N GLN A 57 -11.03 -8.67 13.35
CA GLN A 57 -9.78 -8.57 12.59
C GLN A 57 -9.57 -9.81 11.71
N GLU A 58 -9.91 -10.99 12.22
CA GLU A 58 -9.81 -12.26 11.53
C GLU A 58 -10.64 -12.28 10.24
N ALA A 59 -11.81 -11.62 10.24
CA ALA A 59 -12.64 -11.51 9.06
C ALA A 59 -11.99 -10.61 7.98
N TYR A 60 -11.34 -9.51 8.37
CA TYR A 60 -10.57 -8.66 7.44
C TYR A 60 -9.40 -9.41 6.83
N GLU A 61 -8.65 -10.14 7.64
CA GLU A 61 -7.50 -10.94 7.19
C GLU A 61 -7.95 -12.07 6.26
N THR A 62 -9.04 -12.76 6.58
CA THR A 62 -9.60 -13.81 5.74
C THR A 62 -9.98 -13.26 4.36
N ALA A 63 -10.68 -12.12 4.29
CA ALA A 63 -11.01 -11.51 3.01
C ALA A 63 -9.77 -11.02 2.25
N LEU A 64 -8.77 -10.48 2.95
CA LEU A 64 -7.49 -10.10 2.35
C LEU A 64 -6.80 -11.30 1.70
N TYR A 65 -6.58 -12.38 2.45
CA TYR A 65 -5.91 -13.58 1.95
C TYR A 65 -6.70 -14.24 0.83
N HIS A 66 -8.03 -14.34 0.95
CA HIS A 66 -8.89 -14.92 -0.08
C HIS A 66 -8.80 -14.16 -1.42
N ASN A 67 -8.87 -12.83 -1.38
CA ASN A 67 -8.75 -11.98 -2.58
C ASN A 67 -7.34 -11.94 -3.16
N LEU A 68 -6.29 -12.02 -2.32
CA LEU A 68 -4.90 -12.04 -2.78
C LEU A 68 -4.56 -13.37 -3.46
N ALA A 69 -5.01 -14.49 -2.88
CA ALA A 69 -4.82 -15.83 -3.42
C ALA A 69 -5.77 -16.18 -4.58
N ALA A 70 -6.71 -15.27 -4.93
CA ALA A 70 -7.72 -15.47 -5.97
C ALA A 70 -8.47 -16.81 -5.80
N LEU A 71 -8.86 -17.10 -4.55
CA LEU A 71 -9.55 -18.34 -4.21
C LEU A 71 -10.94 -18.38 -4.84
N PRO A 72 -11.48 -19.57 -5.12
CA PRO A 72 -12.80 -19.71 -5.70
C PRO A 72 -13.88 -19.08 -4.79
N GLU A 73 -14.83 -18.40 -5.43
CA GLU A 73 -16.03 -17.85 -4.80
C GLU A 73 -17.26 -18.67 -5.19
N PRO A 74 -18.30 -18.72 -4.34
CA PRO A 74 -19.57 -19.30 -4.71
C PRO A 74 -20.13 -18.67 -6.00
N LYS A 75 -20.83 -19.46 -6.81
CA LYS A 75 -21.54 -18.93 -7.97
C LYS A 75 -22.77 -18.15 -7.50
N PHE A 76 -22.69 -16.83 -7.55
CA PHE A 76 -23.83 -15.94 -7.31
C PHE A 76 -24.62 -15.66 -8.58
N THR A 77 -25.95 -15.65 -8.48
CA THR A 77 -26.88 -15.33 -9.57
C THR A 77 -26.77 -13.87 -10.01
N HIS A 78 -26.46 -12.97 -9.08
CA HIS A 78 -26.30 -11.53 -9.34
C HIS A 78 -24.86 -11.11 -9.08
N ARG A 79 -24.26 -10.42 -10.05
CA ARG A 79 -22.94 -9.79 -9.93
C ARG A 79 -23.10 -8.30 -10.20
N PHE A 80 -22.51 -7.48 -9.33
CA PHE A 80 -22.41 -6.05 -9.54
C PHE A 80 -21.05 -5.77 -10.19
N PHE A 81 -21.07 -5.21 -11.40
CA PHE A 81 -19.90 -4.88 -12.22
C PHE A 81 -19.45 -3.43 -11.97
#